data_AF-E6W6Z1-F1
#
_entry.id   AF-E6W6Z1-F1
#
_cell.length_a   1.000
_cell.length_b   1.000
_cell.length_c   1.000
_cell.angle_alpha   90.00
_cell.angle_beta   90.00
_cell.angle_gamma   90.00
#
_symmetry.space_group_name_H-M   'P 1'
#
loop_
_entity.id
_entity.type
_entity.pdbx_description
1 polymer ?
#
loop_
_entity_poly.entity_id
_entity_poly.type
_entity_poly.pdbx_seq_one_letter_code
_entity_poly.pdbx_strand_id
1 'polypeptide(L)'
;MGSSLDVLSRRHREVLDAFVALLEPLPVVQGVYILAFPPSSEPDAMVRVIILVRERSSAVLAEITALAQQVEKEFDAEVQPDIFATAAFAGLLEAGAPDLAGFASNAVTLIPLRVE
;
A
#
# COMPACT_ATOMS: atom_id res chain seq x y z
N MET A 1 13.65 -11.83 14.98
CA MET A 1 12.99 -11.65 13.68
C MET A 1 12.02 -10.50 13.88
N GLY A 2 12.44 -9.27 13.56
CA GLY A 2 11.56 -8.10 13.65
C GLY A 2 10.60 -8.13 12.47
N SER A 3 9.32 -7.88 12.71
CA SER A 3 8.35 -7.74 11.63
C SER A 3 8.77 -6.56 10.76
N SER A 4 8.57 -6.59 9.44
CA SER A 4 8.99 -5.48 8.55
C SER A 4 8.35 -4.11 8.88
N LEU A 5 7.40 -4.06 9.81
CA LEU A 5 6.91 -2.81 10.44
C LEU A 5 7.89 -2.21 11.45
N ASP A 6 8.70 -3.04 12.14
CA ASP A 6 9.68 -2.63 13.18
C ASP A 6 10.85 -1.81 12.63
N VAL A 7 11.03 -1.84 11.31
CA VAL A 7 12.01 -1.02 10.59
C VAL A 7 11.44 0.30 10.06
N LEU A 8 10.12 0.49 10.11
CA LEU A 8 9.50 1.78 9.75
C LEU A 8 9.73 2.79 10.87
N SER A 9 10.06 4.02 10.49
CA SER A 9 10.09 5.12 11.44
C SER A 9 8.70 5.34 12.04
N ARG A 10 8.63 5.94 13.23
CA ARG A 10 7.36 6.32 13.86
C ARG A 10 6.51 7.19 12.92
N ARG A 11 7.15 8.13 12.20
CA ARG A 11 6.48 9.01 11.23
C ARG A 11 5.84 8.21 10.09
N HIS A 12 6.57 7.24 9.53
CA HIS A 12 6.04 6.38 8.47
C HIS A 12 4.84 5.56 8.93
N ARG A 13 4.86 5.05 10.18
CA ARG A 13 3.71 4.35 10.76
C ARG A 13 2.49 5.26 10.89
N GLU A 14 2.67 6.49 11.40
CA GLU A 14 1.59 7.47 11.55
C GLU A 14 0.97 7.84 10.17
N VAL A 15 1.79 8.03 9.14
CA VAL A 15 1.34 8.26 7.74
C VAL A 15 0.51 7.08 7.22
N LEU A 16 1.00 5.86 7.44
CA LEU A 16 0.34 4.63 6.99
C LEU A 16 -0.98 4.40 7.70
N ASP A 17 -1.03 4.58 9.01
CA ASP A 17 -2.25 4.43 9.81
C ASP A 17 -3.32 5.44 9.36
N ALA A 18 -2.93 6.69 9.10
CA ALA A 18 -3.83 7.71 8.58
C ALA A 18 -4.37 7.34 7.18
N PHE A 19 -3.50 6.87 6.30
CA PHE A 19 -3.91 6.48 4.95
C PHE A 19 -4.81 5.24 4.96
N VAL A 20 -4.49 4.23 5.77
CA VAL A 20 -5.33 3.03 5.95
C VAL A 20 -6.70 3.39 6.49
N ALA A 21 -6.79 4.31 7.47
CA ALA A 21 -8.07 4.75 8.02
C ALA A 21 -8.97 5.42 6.96
N LEU A 22 -8.39 6.07 5.95
CA LEU A 22 -9.13 6.64 4.81
C LEU A 22 -9.56 5.58 3.79
N LEU A 23 -8.77 4.50 3.62
CA LEU A 23 -9.04 3.42 2.67
C LEU A 23 -10.04 2.38 3.20
N GLU A 24 -10.02 2.09 4.50
CA GLU A 24 -10.89 1.09 5.14
C GLU A 24 -12.40 1.25 4.88
N PRO A 25 -12.98 2.46 4.84
CA PRO A 25 -14.41 2.63 4.52
C PRO A 25 -14.73 2.43 3.04
N LEU A 26 -13.74 2.37 2.13
CA LEU A 26 -14.00 2.25 0.70
C LEU A 26 -14.35 0.79 0.34
N PRO A 27 -15.57 0.50 -0.12
CA PRO A 27 -16.00 -0.88 -0.42
C PRO A 27 -15.28 -1.46 -1.65
N VAL A 28 -14.67 -0.61 -2.46
CA VAL A 28 -13.90 -1.01 -3.64
C VAL A 28 -12.52 -1.54 -3.28
N VAL A 29 -11.98 -1.15 -2.12
CA VAL A 29 -10.68 -1.63 -1.61
C VAL A 29 -10.88 -3.01 -1.01
N GLN A 30 -10.19 -4.00 -1.57
CA GLN A 30 -10.23 -5.38 -1.11
C GLN A 30 -9.05 -5.73 -0.22
N GLY A 31 -7.88 -5.13 -0.42
CA GLY A 31 -6.72 -5.38 0.43
C GLY A 31 -5.65 -4.31 0.29
N VAL A 32 -4.83 -4.13 1.33
CA VAL A 32 -3.75 -3.13 1.35
C VAL A 32 -2.50 -3.75 1.94
N TYR A 33 -1.39 -3.57 1.25
CA TYR A 33 -0.10 -4.13 1.58
C TYR A 33 1.00 -3.08 1.50
N ILE A 34 2.02 -3.22 2.31
CA ILE A 34 3.26 -2.45 2.19
C ILE A 34 4.33 -3.39 1.67
N LEU A 35 5.01 -3.02 0.59
CA LEU A 35 6.24 -3.69 0.20
C LEU A 35 7.38 -3.11 1.04
N ALA A 36 8.02 -3.94 1.87
CA ALA A 36 9.06 -3.47 2.78
C ALA A 36 10.14 -2.67 2.04
N PHE A 37 10.39 -1.47 2.56
CA PHE A 37 11.51 -0.65 2.18
C PHE A 37 12.82 -1.34 2.56
N PRO A 38 13.96 -1.03 1.89
CA PRO A 38 15.24 -1.19 2.58
C PRO A 38 15.14 -0.48 3.96
N PRO A 39 15.85 -0.94 4.99
CA PRO A 39 15.84 -0.34 6.32
C PRO A 39 16.52 1.04 6.26
N SER A 40 15.91 1.98 5.55
CA SER A 40 16.46 3.30 5.41
C SER A 40 16.01 4.09 6.61
N SER A 41 16.99 4.48 7.40
CA SER A 41 16.84 5.44 8.50
C SER A 41 16.55 6.87 7.97
N GLU A 42 16.18 7.00 6.70
CA GLU A 42 15.96 8.28 6.03
C GLU A 42 14.52 8.77 6.30
N PRO A 43 14.39 9.95 6.92
CA PRO A 43 13.09 10.54 7.25
C PRO A 43 12.26 10.95 6.02
N ASP A 44 12.88 11.02 4.84
CA ASP A 44 12.26 11.41 3.56
C ASP A 44 12.01 10.19 2.63
N ALA A 45 12.16 8.97 3.15
CA ALA A 45 11.86 7.79 2.35
C ALA A 45 10.36 7.78 1.99
N MET A 46 10.07 7.73 0.69
CA MET A 46 8.73 7.53 0.14
C MET A 46 8.04 6.31 0.77
N VAL A 47 6.72 6.30 0.87
CA VAL A 47 5.92 5.16 1.37
C VAL A 47 5.19 4.52 0.22
N ARG A 48 5.67 3.36 -0.24
CA ARG A 48 5.01 2.54 -1.27
C ARG A 48 3.96 1.62 -0.67
N VAL A 49 2.74 1.73 -1.18
CA VAL A 49 1.59 0.96 -0.72
C VAL A 49 0.94 0.28 -1.91
N ILE A 50 0.78 -1.04 -1.86
CA ILE A 50 0.00 -1.78 -2.84
C ILE A 50 -1.45 -1.83 -2.37
N ILE A 51 -2.36 -1.39 -3.24
CA ILE A 51 -3.80 -1.39 -2.97
C ILE A 51 -4.47 -2.29 -3.99
N LEU A 52 -5.14 -3.33 -3.48
CA LEU A 52 -5.94 -4.24 -4.28
C LEU A 52 -7.38 -3.76 -4.26
N VAL A 53 -7.93 -3.54 -5.45
CA VAL A 53 -9.31 -3.11 -5.65
C VAL A 53 -10.10 -4.14 -6.44
N ARG A 54 -11.42 -4.19 -6.23
CA ARG A 54 -12.31 -5.07 -6.98
C ARG A 54 -12.26 -4.77 -8.48
N GLU A 55 -12.36 -3.49 -8.82
CA GLU A 55 -12.31 -3.00 -10.19
C GLU A 55 -11.41 -1.78 -10.27
N ARG A 56 -10.45 -1.81 -11.20
CA ARG A 56 -9.54 -0.69 -11.46
C ARG A 56 -10.17 0.23 -12.50
N SER A 57 -10.96 1.21 -12.03
CA SER A 57 -11.54 2.26 -12.88
C SER A 57 -10.82 3.60 -12.70
N SER A 58 -10.98 4.53 -13.65
CA SER A 58 -10.39 5.88 -13.54
C SER A 58 -10.90 6.64 -12.31
N ALA A 59 -12.16 6.43 -11.92
CA ALA A 59 -12.75 7.03 -10.73
C ALA A 59 -12.06 6.52 -9.45
N VAL A 60 -11.83 5.21 -9.35
CA VAL A 60 -11.15 4.57 -8.20
C VAL A 60 -9.70 5.03 -8.12
N LEU A 61 -9.01 5.11 -9.26
CA LEU A 61 -7.64 5.64 -9.31
C LEU A 61 -7.58 7.09 -8.80
N ALA A 62 -8.52 7.94 -9.25
CA ALA A 62 -8.58 9.34 -8.85
C ALA A 62 -8.91 9.50 -7.36
N GLU A 63 -9.85 8.72 -6.84
CA GLU A 63 -10.25 8.74 -5.43
C GLU A 63 -9.09 8.34 -4.52
N ILE A 64 -8.44 7.21 -4.78
CA ILE A 64 -7.31 6.73 -3.97
C ILE A 64 -6.11 7.69 -4.07
N THR A 65 -5.85 8.25 -5.25
CA THR A 65 -4.78 9.24 -5.43
C THR A 65 -5.06 10.51 -4.65
N ALA A 66 -6.31 10.98 -4.61
CA ALA A 66 -6.70 12.15 -3.83
C ALA A 66 -6.54 11.91 -2.32
N LEU A 67 -6.86 10.71 -1.83
CA LEU A 67 -6.63 10.33 -0.44
C LEU A 67 -5.13 10.28 -0.10
N ALA A 68 -4.30 9.75 -1.00
CA ALA A 68 -2.85 9.77 -0.81
C ALA A 68 -2.35 11.22 -0.69
N GLN A 69 -2.70 12.09 -1.64
CA GLN A 69 -2.32 13.51 -1.62
C GLN A 69 -2.79 14.26 -0.37
N GLN A 70 -3.96 13.90 0.18
CA GLN A 70 -4.44 14.44 1.44
C GLN A 70 -3.47 14.09 2.58
N VAL A 71 -3.08 12.82 2.70
CA VAL A 71 -2.14 12.36 3.73
C VAL A 71 -0.75 12.96 3.51
N GLU A 72 -0.27 13.00 2.27
CA GLU A 72 1.02 13.60 1.92
C GLU A 72 1.11 15.05 2.42
N LYS A 73 0.04 15.83 2.21
CA LYS A 73 -0.03 17.22 2.65
C LYS A 73 -0.13 17.37 4.17
N GLU A 74 -0.88 16.49 4.84
CA GLU A 74 -1.09 16.54 6.29
C GLU A 74 0.19 16.17 7.05
N PHE A 75 0.94 15.19 6.55
CA PHE A 75 2.10 14.63 7.23
C PHE A 75 3.45 15.06 6.63
N ASP A 76 3.44 15.86 5.55
CA ASP A 76 4.62 16.28 4.78
C ASP A 76 5.47 15.05 4.40
N ALA A 77 4.82 14.07 3.78
CA ALA A 77 5.40 12.78 3.40
C ALA A 77 5.04 12.45 1.95
N GLU A 78 5.78 11.54 1.33
CA GLU A 78 5.46 11.04 -0.03
C GLU A 78 4.84 9.64 0.09
N VAL A 79 3.65 9.45 -0.48
CA VAL A 79 2.90 8.19 -0.46
C VAL A 79 2.62 7.78 -1.90
N GLN A 80 3.24 6.68 -2.33
CA GLN A 80 3.05 6.13 -3.67
C GLN A 80 2.12 4.91 -3.63
N PRO A 81 0.82 5.08 -3.97
CA PRO A 81 -0.10 3.96 -4.10
C PRO A 81 0.07 3.25 -5.47
N ASP A 82 0.44 1.98 -5.45
CA ASP A 82 0.40 1.09 -6.60
C ASP A 82 -0.93 0.32 -6.59
N ILE A 83 -1.87 0.73 -7.46
CA ILE A 83 -3.27 0.25 -7.44
C ILE A 83 -3.50 -0.82 -8.51
N PHE A 84 -3.91 -2.02 -8.07
CA PHE A 84 -4.17 -3.17 -8.94
C PHE A 84 -5.58 -3.71 -8.76
N ALA A 85 -6.16 -4.23 -9.84
CA ALA A 85 -7.35 -5.07 -9.72
C ALA A 85 -6.95 -6.42 -9.11
N THR A 86 -7.70 -6.93 -8.12
CA THR A 86 -7.38 -8.18 -7.40
C THR A 86 -7.13 -9.36 -8.34
N ALA A 87 -8.00 -9.55 -9.34
CA ALA A 87 -7.87 -10.63 -10.31
C ALA A 87 -6.60 -10.52 -11.17
N ALA A 88 -6.24 -9.31 -11.59
CA ALA A 88 -5.02 -9.06 -12.36
C ALA A 88 -3.77 -9.25 -11.48
N PHE A 89 -3.83 -8.84 -10.22
CA PHE A 89 -2.74 -8.98 -9.27
C PHE A 89 -2.40 -10.45 -8.99
N ALA A 90 -3.41 -11.30 -8.82
CA ALA A 90 -3.20 -12.75 -8.68
C ALA A 90 -2.41 -13.33 -9.87
N GLY A 91 -2.79 -12.95 -11.10
CA GLY A 91 -2.07 -13.37 -12.30
C GLY A 91 -0.62 -12.86 -12.36
N LEU A 92 -0.36 -11.64 -11.87
CA LEU A 92 1.01 -11.09 -11.79
C LEU A 92 1.90 -11.84 -10.79
N LEU A 93 1.33 -12.26 -9.65
CA LEU A 93 2.03 -13.09 -8.67
C LEU A 93 2.35 -14.47 -9.24
N GLU A 94 1.39 -15.12 -9.91
CA GLU A 94 1.59 -16.41 -10.57
C GLU A 94 2.63 -16.34 -11.68
N ALA A 95 2.64 -15.25 -12.45
CA ALA A 95 3.62 -15.01 -13.50
C ALA A 95 5.03 -14.66 -12.96
N GLY A 96 5.20 -14.49 -11.65
CA GLY A 96 6.47 -14.15 -11.04
C GLY A 96 7.01 -12.81 -11.52
N ALA A 97 6.13 -11.82 -11.69
CA ALA A 97 6.52 -10.48 -12.17
C ALA A 97 7.72 -9.95 -11.37
N PRO A 98 8.80 -9.49 -12.03
CA PRO A 98 10.05 -9.12 -11.34
C PRO A 98 9.86 -7.99 -10.33
N ASP A 99 8.92 -7.07 -10.56
CA ASP A 99 8.59 -5.97 -9.64
C ASP A 99 7.82 -6.43 -8.40
N LEU A 100 7.29 -7.66 -8.40
CA LEU A 100 6.65 -8.32 -7.26
C LEU A 100 7.51 -9.46 -6.71
N ALA A 101 8.73 -9.66 -7.23
CA ALA A 101 9.66 -10.66 -6.74
C ALA A 101 10.06 -10.30 -5.30
N GLY A 102 9.59 -11.09 -4.34
CA GLY A 102 9.77 -10.83 -2.91
C GLY A 102 8.54 -10.22 -2.22
N PHE A 103 7.45 -9.92 -2.93
CA PHE A 103 6.17 -9.53 -2.32
C PHE A 103 5.73 -10.53 -1.25
N ALA A 104 5.69 -11.83 -1.58
CA ALA A 104 5.27 -12.86 -0.63
C ALA A 104 6.18 -12.97 0.63
N SER A 105 7.45 -12.58 0.51
CA SER A 105 8.43 -12.69 1.60
C SER A 105 8.57 -11.42 2.43
N ASN A 106 8.26 -10.26 1.86
CA ASN A 106 8.55 -8.95 2.44
C ASN A 106 7.31 -8.06 2.60
N ALA A 107 6.16 -8.43 2.04
CA ALA A 107 4.97 -7.62 2.17
C ALA A 107 4.38 -7.72 3.58
N VAL A 108 4.00 -6.58 4.13
CA VAL A 108 3.20 -6.49 5.34
C VAL A 108 1.75 -6.26 4.93
N THR A 109 0.84 -7.06 5.49
CA THR A 109 -0.60 -6.86 5.30
C THR A 109 -1.08 -5.77 6.27
N LEU A 110 -1.69 -4.71 5.75
CA LEU A 110 -2.35 -3.66 6.54
C LEU A 110 -3.86 -3.89 6.60
N ILE A 111 -4.48 -4.13 5.44
CA ILE A 111 -5.88 -4.53 5.32
C ILE A 111 -5.90 -5.91 4.65
N PRO A 112 -6.42 -6.95 5.32
CA PRO A 112 -6.47 -8.29 4.74
C PRO A 112 -7.40 -8.34 3.53
N LEU A 113 -7.05 -9.19 2.56
CA LEU A 113 -7.85 -9.37 1.34
C LEU A 113 -9.26 -9.85 1.67
N ARG A 114 -10.28 -9.06 1.31
CA ARG A 114 -11.70 -9.40 1.37
C ARG A 114 -12.11 -10.04 0.05
N VAL A 115 -12.15 -11.36 0.02
CA VAL A 115 -12.74 -12.13 -1.07
C VAL A 115 -14.22 -12.29 -0.75
N GLU A 116 -15.06 -11.48 -1.39
CA GLU A 116 -16.51 -11.67 -1.41
C GLU A 116 -16.92 -12.47 -2.65
#